data_AF-A0A7V6XQL2-F1
#
_entry.id   AF-A0A7V6XQL2-F1
#
_cell.length_a   1.000
_cell.length_b   1.000
_cell.length_c   1.000
_cell.angle_alpha   90.00
_cell.angle_beta   90.00
_cell.angle_gamma   90.00
#
_symmetry.space_group_name_H-M   'P 1'
#
loop_
_entity.id
_entity.type
_entity.pdbx_description
1 polymer ?
#
loop_
_entity_poly.entity_id
_entity_poly.type
_entity_poly.pdbx_seq_one_letter_code
_entity_poly.pdbx_strand_id
1 'polypeptide(L)'
;MSKISRRTFLKRSAFAGATTGVLLATKKSGHAQTNNAKEDKLVGSIIDLTKCDGCVHKDTPECVLACKQKNEARFPQPTKPLKNYWPQKKHED
;
A
#
# COMPACT_ATOMS: atom_id res chain seq x y z
N MET A 1 -15.45 -37.39 3.26
CA MET A 1 -15.08 -36.12 3.93
C MET A 1 -14.84 -36.39 5.40
N SER A 2 -13.59 -36.33 5.86
CA SER A 2 -13.24 -36.63 7.26
C SER A 2 -13.71 -35.50 8.19
N LYS A 3 -14.56 -35.84 9.17
CA LYS A 3 -15.11 -34.90 10.17
C LYS A 3 -13.96 -34.26 10.95
N ILE A 4 -13.84 -32.93 10.91
CA ILE A 4 -12.83 -32.21 11.70
C ILE A 4 -13.19 -32.36 13.18
N SER A 5 -12.33 -33.05 13.94
CA SER A 5 -12.46 -33.14 15.41
C SER A 5 -11.78 -31.95 16.08
N ARG A 6 -12.19 -31.59 17.31
CA ARG A 6 -11.56 -30.54 18.13
C ARG A 6 -10.03 -30.74 18.26
N ARG A 7 -9.59 -31.98 18.44
CA ARG A 7 -8.16 -32.34 18.52
C ARG A 7 -7.43 -32.10 17.20
N THR A 8 -8.05 -32.44 16.07
CA THR A 8 -7.48 -32.22 14.73
C THR A 8 -7.40 -30.73 14.40
N PHE A 9 -8.40 -29.95 14.81
CA PHE A 9 -8.38 -28.48 14.67
C PHE A 9 -7.21 -27.88 15.44
N LEU A 10 -7.07 -28.19 16.74
CA LEU A 10 -5.99 -27.63 17.58
C LEU A 10 -4.59 -27.97 17.05
N LYS A 11 -4.37 -29.21 16.59
CA LYS A 11 -3.08 -29.60 16.00
C LYS A 11 -2.75 -28.82 14.72
N ARG A 12 -3.74 -28.59 13.85
CA ARG A 12 -3.54 -27.83 12.61
C ARG A 12 -3.28 -26.35 12.89
N SER A 13 -4.00 -25.75 13.85
CA SER A 13 -3.82 -24.35 14.25
C SER A 13 -2.46 -24.10 14.91
N ALA A 14 -2.01 -24.98 15.81
CA ALA A 14 -0.70 -24.87 16.45
C ALA A 14 0.46 -24.96 15.43
N PHE A 15 0.36 -25.87 14.46
CA PHE A 15 1.36 -26.01 13.39
C PHE A 15 1.42 -24.78 12.47
N ALA A 16 0.27 -24.22 12.07
CA ALA A 16 0.21 -23.01 11.27
C ALA A 16 0.75 -21.76 12.01
N GLY A 17 0.56 -21.70 13.33
CA GLY A 17 1.11 -20.63 14.16
C GLY A 17 2.65 -20.64 14.21
N ALA A 18 3.24 -21.83 14.36
CA ALA A 18 4.69 -21.98 14.44
C ALA A 18 5.42 -21.59 13.13
N THR A 19 4.86 -21.93 11.97
CA THR A 19 5.48 -21.59 10.67
C THR A 19 5.42 -20.08 10.36
N THR A 20 4.37 -19.40 10.81
CA THR A 20 4.22 -17.95 10.63
C THR A 20 5.22 -17.16 11.50
N GLY A 21 5.51 -17.64 12.72
CA GLY A 21 6.47 -17.00 13.62
C GLY A 21 7.91 -16.98 13.09
N VAL A 22 8.35 -18.07 12.43
CA VAL A 22 9.72 -18.17 11.87
C VAL A 22 9.90 -17.23 10.66
N LEU A 23 8.88 -17.06 9.83
CA LEU A 23 8.92 -16.15 8.69
C LEU A 23 8.97 -14.67 9.11
N LEU A 24 8.36 -14.32 10.25
CA LEU A 24 8.42 -12.97 10.79
C LEU A 24 9.76 -12.69 11.51
N ALA A 25 10.36 -13.69 12.17
CA ALA A 25 11.65 -13.56 12.84
C ALA A 25 12.85 -13.44 11.87
N THR A 26 12.69 -13.89 10.63
CA THR A 26 13.76 -13.90 9.60
C THR A 26 13.65 -12.77 8.57
N LYS A 27 12.55 -12.01 8.56
CA LYS A 27 12.43 -10.83 7.69
C LYS A 27 13.27 -9.69 8.27
N LYS A 28 14.44 -9.47 7.64
CA LYS A 28 15.14 -8.18 7.71
C LYS A 28 14.12 -7.07 7.50
N SER A 29 14.16 -6.06 8.37
CA SER A 29 13.30 -4.88 8.31
C SER A 29 13.24 -4.35 6.88
N GLY A 30 12.03 -4.23 6.34
CA GLY A 30 11.82 -3.74 4.97
C GLY A 30 12.29 -2.29 4.90
N HIS A 31 13.47 -2.08 4.32
CA HIS A 31 13.94 -0.75 4.01
C HIS A 31 13.15 -0.23 2.81
N ALA A 32 12.75 1.03 2.84
CA ALA A 32 12.10 1.67 1.71
C ALA A 32 13.04 1.61 0.49
N GLN A 33 12.66 0.84 -0.53
CA GLN A 33 13.41 0.81 -1.78
C GLN A 33 13.27 2.18 -2.44
N THR A 34 14.40 2.87 -2.60
CA THR A 34 14.49 4.06 -3.44
C THR A 34 15.02 3.60 -4.79
N ASN A 35 14.24 3.82 -5.86
CA ASN A 35 14.56 3.28 -7.19
C ASN A 35 15.81 3.89 -7.84
N ASN A 36 16.55 4.79 -7.18
CA ASN A 36 17.70 5.52 -7.76
C ASN A 36 18.70 6.10 -6.73
N ALA A 37 18.63 5.77 -5.44
CA ALA A 37 19.77 6.10 -4.59
C ALA A 37 20.92 5.19 -5.01
N LYS A 38 22.13 5.73 -5.16
CA LYS A 38 23.33 4.89 -5.00
C LYS A 38 23.10 4.11 -3.71
N GLU A 39 23.18 2.79 -3.77
CA GLU A 39 22.73 1.86 -2.72
C GLU A 39 23.29 2.19 -1.32
N ASP A 40 24.31 3.04 -1.26
CA ASP A 40 25.03 3.47 -0.06
C ASP A 40 24.47 4.71 0.66
N LYS A 41 23.39 5.36 0.17
CA LYS A 41 22.85 6.57 0.83
C LYS A 41 21.34 6.51 1.02
N LEU A 42 20.93 6.32 2.28
CA LEU A 42 19.55 6.52 2.71
C LEU A 42 19.20 8.00 2.56
N VAL A 43 18.15 8.28 1.78
CA VAL A 43 17.58 9.62 1.65
C VAL A 43 16.17 9.62 2.24
N GLY A 44 15.84 10.69 2.96
CA GLY A 44 14.52 10.90 3.55
C GLY A 44 14.03 12.31 3.26
N SER A 45 12.72 12.49 3.20
CA SER A 45 12.07 13.80 3.11
C SER A 45 11.39 14.09 4.44
N ILE A 46 11.58 15.32 4.96
CA ILE A 46 10.93 15.78 6.19
C ILE A 46 9.94 16.89 5.81
N ILE A 47 8.68 16.72 6.22
CA ILE A 47 7.64 17.73 6.10
C ILE A 47 7.31 18.23 7.51
N ASP A 48 7.63 19.49 7.77
CA ASP A 48 7.30 20.15 9.03
C ASP A 48 5.81 20.53 9.05
N LEU A 49 5.02 19.75 9.77
CA LEU A 49 3.57 19.96 9.87
C LEU A 49 3.19 21.24 10.62
N THR A 50 4.12 21.85 11.37
CA THR A 50 3.86 23.14 12.04
C THR A 50 3.88 24.32 11.06
N LYS A 51 4.52 24.13 9.90
CA LYS A 51 4.61 25.13 8.81
C LYS A 51 3.74 24.78 7.61
N CYS A 52 3.38 23.51 7.46
CA CYS A 52 2.47 23.07 6.42
C CYS A 52 1.07 23.60 6.71
N ASP A 53 0.59 24.51 5.87
CA ASP A 53 -0.78 25.03 5.92
C ASP A 53 -1.74 24.20 5.06
N GLY A 54 -1.27 23.14 4.41
CA GLY A 54 -2.07 22.34 3.48
C GLY A 54 -2.38 23.03 2.15
N CYS A 55 -1.73 24.16 1.85
CA CYS A 55 -2.01 25.00 0.68
C CYS A 55 -3.49 25.45 0.61
N VAL A 56 -4.06 25.94 1.71
CA VAL A 56 -5.50 26.28 1.86
C VAL A 56 -6.07 27.22 0.80
N HIS A 57 -5.24 27.98 0.11
CA HIS A 57 -5.65 28.91 -0.95
C HIS A 57 -5.58 28.30 -2.36
N LYS A 58 -5.40 26.99 -2.47
CA LYS A 58 -5.29 26.27 -3.75
C LYS A 58 -6.29 25.12 -3.81
N ASP A 59 -6.81 24.87 -5.00
CA ASP A 59 -7.73 23.75 -5.25
C ASP A 59 -7.05 22.38 -5.04
N THR A 60 -5.73 22.33 -5.19
CA THR A 60 -4.93 21.11 -4.99
C THR A 60 -3.61 21.47 -4.29
N PRO A 61 -3.22 20.75 -3.23
CA PRO A 61 -1.94 20.97 -2.57
C PRO A 61 -0.76 20.82 -3.53
N GLU A 62 0.24 21.70 -3.43
CA GLU A 62 1.37 21.72 -4.36
C GLU A 62 2.15 20.40 -4.36
N CYS A 63 2.32 19.77 -3.20
CA CYS A 63 2.98 18.48 -3.06
C CYS A 63 2.24 17.37 -3.82
N VAL A 64 0.91 17.40 -3.83
CA VAL A 64 0.07 16.45 -4.57
C VAL A 64 0.18 16.70 -6.06
N LEU A 65 0.11 17.97 -6.49
CA LEU A 65 0.24 18.35 -7.89
C LEU A 65 1.60 17.95 -8.46
N ALA A 66 2.69 18.23 -7.73
CA ALA A 66 4.05 17.87 -8.12
C ALA A 66 4.21 16.34 -8.24
N CYS A 67 3.69 15.57 -7.27
CA CYS A 67 3.72 14.12 -7.32
C CYS A 67 2.94 13.58 -8.53
N LYS A 68 1.73 14.13 -8.78
CA LYS A 68 0.87 13.77 -9.91
C LYS A 68 1.57 14.00 -11.25
N GLN A 69 2.14 15.19 -11.46
CA GLN A 69 2.87 15.53 -12.68
C GLN A 69 4.09 14.65 -12.88
N LYS A 70 4.91 14.45 -11.83
CA LYS A 70 6.13 13.64 -11.93
C LYS A 70 5.84 12.17 -12.27
N ASN A 71 4.70 11.65 -11.79
CA ASN A 71 4.32 10.24 -11.95
C ASN A 71 3.22 10.03 -13.01
N GLU A 72 2.93 11.04 -13.84
CA GLU A 72 1.82 10.97 -14.80
C GLU A 72 1.89 9.73 -15.71
N ALA A 73 3.08 9.40 -16.20
CA ALA A 73 3.34 8.23 -17.03
C ALA A 73 3.08 6.88 -16.31
N ARG A 74 2.98 6.87 -14.98
CA ARG A 74 2.69 5.66 -14.18
C ARG A 74 1.19 5.47 -13.95
N PHE A 75 0.37 6.48 -14.24
CA PHE A 75 -1.07 6.35 -14.06
C PHE A 75 -1.67 5.54 -15.21
N PRO A 76 -2.44 4.47 -14.90
CA PRO A 76 -3.10 3.70 -15.93
C PRO A 76 -4.11 4.59 -16.64
N GLN A 77 -4.14 4.52 -17.97
CA GLN A 77 -5.18 5.16 -18.78
C GLN A 77 -6.34 4.17 -18.89
N PRO A 78 -7.47 4.40 -18.21
CA PRO A 78 -8.57 3.46 -18.24
C PRO A 78 -9.20 3.41 -19.63
N THR A 79 -9.55 2.20 -20.09
CA THR A 79 -10.30 2.02 -21.33
C THR A 79 -11.74 2.52 -21.14
N LYS A 80 -12.19 3.41 -22.03
CA LYS A 80 -13.57 3.93 -22.04
C LYS A 80 -14.50 3.02 -22.88
N PRO A 81 -15.80 2.91 -22.55
CA PRO A 81 -16.48 3.52 -21.39
C PRO A 81 -16.15 2.79 -20.09
N LEU A 82 -16.04 3.54 -18.99
CA LEU A 82 -15.91 2.95 -17.65
C LEU A 82 -17.17 2.14 -17.35
N LYS A 83 -16.99 0.94 -16.79
CA LYS A 83 -18.11 0.09 -16.37
C LYS A 83 -18.72 0.64 -15.08
N ASN A 84 -20.00 0.39 -14.87
CA ASN A 84 -20.67 0.69 -13.61
C ASN A 84 -19.95 0.02 -12.44
N TYR A 85 -19.92 0.70 -11.28
CA TYR A 85 -19.43 0.09 -10.05
C TYR A 85 -20.35 -1.06 -9.66
N TRP A 86 -19.84 -2.28 -9.53
CA TRP A 86 -20.63 -3.37 -8.97
C TRP A 86 -20.90 -3.12 -7.48
N PRO A 87 -22.13 -3.33 -6.96
CA PRO A 87 -23.35 -3.86 -7.61
C PRO A 87 -24.30 -2.79 -8.17
N GLN A 88 -23.87 -1.53 -8.21
CA GLN A 88 -24.68 -0.41 -8.62
C GLN A 88 -24.77 -0.30 -10.16
N LYS A 89 -25.80 0.39 -10.65
CA LYS A 89 -26.00 0.66 -12.08
C LYS A 89 -25.51 2.05 -12.50
N LYS A 90 -24.78 2.75 -11.62
CA LYS A 90 -24.24 4.10 -11.86
C LYS A 90 -22.71 4.08 -11.83
N HIS A 91 -22.11 5.05 -12.52
CA HIS A 91 -20.72 5.46 -12.29
C HIS A 91 -20.74 6.64 -11.31
N GLU A 92 -19.77 6.68 -10.41
CA GLU A 92 -19.46 7.91 -9.66
C GLU A 92 -18.55 8.75 -10.59
N ASP A 93 -18.97 9.98 -10.83
CA ASP A 93 -18.32 11.01 -11.61
C ASP A 93 -17.24 11.76 -10.81
#